data_AF-A0A1I8J0G1-F1
#
_entry.id   AF-A0A1I8J0G1-F1
#
_cell.length_a   1.000
_cell.length_b   1.000
_cell.length_c   1.000
_cell.angle_alpha   90.00
_cell.angle_beta   90.00
_cell.angle_gamma   90.00
#
_symmetry.space_group_name_H-M   'P 1'
#
loop_
_entity.id
_entity.type
_entity.pdbx_description
1 polymer ?
#
loop_
_entity_poly.entity_id
_entity_poly.type
_entity_poly.pdbx_seq_one_letter_code
_entity_poly.pdbx_strand_id
1 'polypeptide(L)'
;MVTIVARMGCLLGIDTFVMSLVVLAAGTSIPDLLSSIIVARDGFGDMAVSNAIGSNVFDIDLGLGLPFLIRAFINKGKPLDMFSDSERRTYCENHMKLIPHVKFGVILIALLALCMAVIAISRFRLGRLIGVSFFLMYLGFLVYAFCQEFLCNFDC
;
A
#
# COMPACT_ATOMS: atom_id res chain seq x y z
N MET A 1 -13.73 1.83 8.92
CA MET A 1 -13.31 2.72 7.81
C MET A 1 -13.60 2.15 6.43
N VAL A 2 -13.17 0.93 6.10
CA VAL A 2 -13.34 0.31 4.75
C VAL A 2 -14.77 0.42 4.21
N THR A 3 -15.79 0.02 4.98
CA THR A 3 -17.19 0.06 4.54
C THR A 3 -17.68 1.48 4.24
N ILE A 4 -17.23 2.48 5.01
CA ILE A 4 -17.61 3.88 4.83
C ILE A 4 -17.01 4.40 3.52
N VAL A 5 -15.73 4.14 3.28
CA VAL A 5 -15.03 4.55 2.05
C VAL A 5 -15.66 3.90 0.82
N ALA A 6 -15.99 2.60 0.87
CA ALA A 6 -16.64 1.90 -0.25
C ALA A 6 -18.04 2.47 -0.56
N ARG A 7 -18.84 2.74 0.48
CA ARG A 7 -20.18 3.34 0.31
C ARG A 7 -20.09 4.78 -0.21
N MET A 8 -19.10 5.55 0.25
CA MET A 8 -18.86 6.90 -0.26
C MET A 8 -18.42 6.89 -1.72
N GLY A 9 -17.54 5.97 -2.14
CA GLY A 9 -17.16 5.83 -3.55
C GLY A 9 -18.36 5.59 -4.45
N CYS A 10 -19.25 4.67 -4.03
CA CYS A 10 -20.50 4.41 -4.72
C CYS A 10 -21.41 5.65 -4.82
N LEU A 11 -21.51 6.46 -3.75
CA LEU A 11 -22.30 7.70 -3.76
C LEU A 11 -21.70 8.80 -4.65
N LEU A 12 -20.37 8.87 -4.73
CA LEU A 12 -19.64 9.88 -5.50
C LEU A 12 -19.40 9.46 -6.96
N GLY A 13 -19.77 8.23 -7.34
CA GLY A 13 -19.47 7.67 -8.67
C GLY A 13 -17.98 7.45 -8.91
N ILE A 14 -17.18 7.35 -7.84
CA ILE A 14 -15.73 7.10 -7.91
C ILE A 14 -15.49 5.63 -7.60
N ASP A 15 -14.60 5.01 -8.37
CA ASP A 15 -14.27 3.61 -8.17
C ASP A 15 -13.76 3.34 -6.73
N THR A 16 -14.19 2.20 -6.18
CA THR A 16 -13.89 1.82 -4.80
C THR A 16 -12.39 1.58 -4.60
N PHE A 17 -11.67 1.13 -5.63
CA PHE A 17 -10.23 0.98 -5.64
C PHE A 17 -9.53 2.33 -5.49
N VAL A 18 -9.90 3.33 -6.29
CA VAL A 18 -9.34 4.69 -6.19
C VAL A 18 -9.60 5.29 -4.81
N MET A 19 -10.84 5.18 -4.31
CA MET A 19 -11.20 5.66 -2.99
C MET A 19 -10.40 4.97 -1.88
N SER A 20 -10.11 3.67 -2.03
CA SER A 20 -9.29 2.91 -1.09
C SER A 20 -7.82 3.29 -1.17
N LEU A 21 -7.28 3.48 -2.38
CA LEU A 21 -5.89 3.90 -2.58
C LEU A 21 -5.60 5.31 -2.03
N VAL A 22 -6.57 6.22 -2.09
CA VAL A 22 -6.36 7.61 -1.68
C VAL A 22 -6.87 7.85 -0.27
N VAL A 23 -8.16 7.64 -0.03
CA VAL A 23 -8.81 8.06 1.22
C VAL A 23 -8.50 7.10 2.35
N LEU A 24 -8.60 5.79 2.09
CA LEU A 24 -8.32 4.79 3.12
C LEU A 24 -6.82 4.77 3.45
N ALA A 25 -5.94 4.71 2.44
CA ALA A 25 -4.50 4.66 2.67
C ALA A 25 -3.94 5.97 3.29
N ALA A 26 -4.37 7.14 2.82
CA ALA A 26 -3.95 8.39 3.46
C ALA A 26 -4.53 8.52 4.88
N GLY A 27 -5.78 8.11 5.07
CA GLY A 27 -6.45 8.16 6.37
C GLY A 27 -5.73 7.36 7.47
N THR A 28 -5.11 6.23 7.11
CA THR A 28 -4.32 5.42 8.04
C THR A 28 -2.93 6.00 8.30
N SER A 29 -2.26 6.56 7.28
CA SER A 29 -0.87 7.01 7.41
C SER A 29 -0.66 8.48 7.82
N ILE A 30 -1.70 9.34 7.73
CA ILE A 30 -1.62 10.74 8.18
C ILE A 30 -1.26 10.87 9.67
N PRO A 31 -1.89 10.12 10.61
CA PRO A 31 -1.52 10.17 12.02
C PRO A 31 -0.04 9.83 12.28
N ASP A 32 0.48 8.80 11.60
CA ASP A 32 1.88 8.38 11.74
C ASP A 32 2.85 9.42 11.16
N LEU A 33 2.49 10.02 10.03
CA LEU A 33 3.23 11.14 9.45
C LEU A 33 3.31 12.31 10.42
N LEU A 34 2.20 12.71 11.03
CA LEU A 34 2.17 13.80 12.01
C LEU A 34 3.03 13.48 13.23
N SER A 35 2.93 12.26 13.75
CA SER A 35 3.76 11.77 14.87
C SER A 35 5.25 11.87 14.54
N SER A 36 5.68 11.34 13.39
CA SER A 36 7.07 11.42 12.94
C SER A 36 7.55 12.85 12.71
N ILE A 37 6.70 13.76 12.20
CA ILE A 37 7.05 15.18 12.02
C ILE A 37 7.28 15.87 13.36
N ILE A 38 6.41 15.65 14.34
CA ILE A 38 6.52 16.28 15.68
C ILE A 38 7.83 15.85 16.34
N VAL A 39 8.10 14.55 16.38
CA VAL A 39 9.30 13.97 17.00
C VAL A 39 10.58 14.41 16.27
N ALA A 40 10.55 14.50 14.93
CA ALA A 40 11.67 15.00 14.15
C ALA A 40 11.96 16.48 14.44
N ARG A 41 10.91 17.31 14.62
CA ARG A 41 11.05 18.74 14.94
C ARG A 41 11.66 18.95 16.33
N ASP A 42 11.39 18.05 17.26
CA ASP A 42 11.93 18.08 18.61
C ASP A 42 13.39 17.58 18.69
N GLY A 43 14.00 17.26 17.54
CA GLY A 43 15.40 16.86 17.41
C GLY A 43 15.64 15.36 17.43
N PHE A 44 14.59 14.55 17.61
CA PHE A 44 14.68 13.09 17.68
C PHE A 44 14.47 12.43 16.31
N GLY A 45 15.32 12.78 15.34
CA GLY A 45 15.23 12.27 13.97
C GLY A 45 15.27 10.74 13.87
N ASP A 46 16.10 10.09 14.67
CA ASP A 46 16.21 8.61 14.68
C ASP A 46 14.91 7.95 15.12
N MET A 47 14.22 8.55 16.10
CA MET A 47 12.92 8.09 16.59
C MET A 47 11.81 8.32 15.55
N ALA A 48 11.87 9.43 14.80
CA ALA A 48 10.93 9.70 13.72
C ALA A 48 11.05 8.67 12.59
N VAL A 49 12.28 8.25 12.25
CA VAL A 49 12.54 7.20 11.26
C VAL A 49 12.10 5.83 11.76
N SER A 50 12.38 5.50 13.03
CA SER A 50 11.92 4.23 13.61
C SER A 50 10.40 4.13 13.66
N ASN A 51 9.70 5.24 13.93
CA ASN A 51 8.24 5.29 13.89
C ASN A 51 7.71 5.03 12.46
N ALA A 52 8.30 5.67 11.46
CA ALA A 52 7.87 5.51 10.06
C ALA A 52 8.09 4.09 9.52
N ILE A 53 9.16 3.41 9.93
CA ILE A 53 9.43 2.02 9.54
C ILE A 53 8.58 1.06 10.38
N GLY A 54 8.54 1.25 11.70
CA GLY A 54 7.89 0.33 12.64
C GLY A 54 6.38 0.28 12.51
N SER A 55 5.71 1.43 12.28
CA SER A 55 4.25 1.49 12.04
C SER A 55 3.85 0.64 10.83
N ASN A 56 4.53 0.80 9.70
CA ASN A 56 4.26 0.01 8.48
C ASN A 56 4.49 -1.50 8.69
N VAL A 57 5.53 -1.89 9.44
CA VAL A 57 5.77 -3.31 9.78
C VAL A 57 4.63 -3.86 10.62
N PHE A 58 4.23 -3.12 11.66
CA PHE A 58 3.12 -3.48 12.53
C PHE A 58 1.79 -3.60 11.78
N ASP A 59 1.51 -2.66 10.88
CA ASP A 59 0.30 -2.65 10.05
C ASP A 59 0.24 -3.84 9.10
N ILE A 60 1.36 -4.27 8.53
CA ILE A 60 1.41 -5.46 7.68
C ILE A 60 1.22 -6.72 8.52
N ASP A 61 1.99 -6.86 9.60
CA ASP A 61 1.99 -8.09 10.40
C ASP A 61 0.67 -8.30 11.15
N LEU A 62 0.14 -7.25 11.78
CA LEU A 62 -1.13 -7.34 12.51
C LEU A 62 -2.34 -7.03 11.63
N GLY A 63 -2.24 -6.13 10.65
CA GLY A 63 -3.36 -5.79 9.78
C GLY A 63 -3.66 -6.85 8.74
N LEU A 64 -2.64 -7.55 8.21
CA LEU A 64 -2.83 -8.64 7.24
C LEU A 64 -2.61 -10.02 7.85
N GLY A 65 -1.54 -10.20 8.63
CA GLY A 65 -1.16 -11.51 9.18
C GLY A 65 -2.16 -12.05 10.20
N LEU A 66 -2.60 -11.21 11.15
CA LEU A 66 -3.50 -11.66 12.22
C LEU A 66 -4.90 -12.08 11.71
N PRO A 67 -5.60 -11.33 10.85
CA PRO A 67 -6.89 -11.77 10.29
C PRO A 67 -6.77 -13.06 9.49
N PHE A 68 -5.70 -13.21 8.72
CA PHE A 68 -5.44 -14.44 7.96
C PHE A 68 -5.24 -15.62 8.91
N LEU A 69 -4.45 -15.46 9.97
CA LEU A 69 -4.22 -16.49 10.97
C LEU A 69 -5.53 -16.91 11.66
N ILE A 70 -6.35 -15.95 12.10
CA ILE A 70 -7.66 -16.21 12.71
C ILE A 70 -8.55 -17.02 11.75
N ARG A 71 -8.61 -16.59 10.48
CA ARG A 71 -9.43 -17.27 9.47
C ARG A 71 -8.93 -18.68 9.16
N ALA A 72 -7.62 -18.89 9.13
CA ALA A 72 -7.01 -20.20 8.93
C ALA A 72 -7.38 -21.18 10.07
N PHE A 73 -7.38 -20.71 11.32
CA PHE A 73 -7.83 -21.50 12.46
C PHE A 73 -9.32 -21.87 12.38
N ILE A 74 -10.18 -20.90 12.03
CA ILE A 74 -11.63 -21.14 11.87
C ILE A 74 -11.88 -22.17 10.76
N ASN A 75 -11.14 -22.09 9.66
CA ASN A 75 -11.31 -22.96 8.50
C ASN A 75 -10.57 -24.30 8.62
N LYS A 76 -9.99 -24.62 9.79
CA LYS A 76 -9.23 -25.85 10.06
C LYS A 76 -8.14 -26.12 9.01
N GLY A 77 -7.43 -25.08 8.59
CA GLY A 77 -6.34 -25.18 7.62
C GLY A 77 -6.76 -25.44 6.17
N LYS A 78 -8.06 -25.33 5.84
CA LYS A 78 -8.49 -25.34 4.43
C LYS A 78 -7.93 -24.11 3.70
N PRO A 79 -7.48 -24.26 2.44
CA PRO A 79 -6.99 -23.13 1.66
C PRO A 79 -8.08 -22.07 1.52
N LEU A 80 -7.68 -20.82 1.75
CA LEU A 80 -8.53 -19.66 1.56
C LEU A 80 -8.46 -19.24 0.10
N ASP A 81 -9.60 -19.29 -0.58
CA ASP A 81 -9.70 -18.73 -1.93
C ASP A 81 -9.63 -17.20 -1.81
N MET A 82 -8.63 -16.61 -2.47
CA MET A 82 -8.42 -15.16 -2.51
C MET A 82 -8.96 -14.54 -3.81
N PHE A 83 -9.54 -15.36 -4.68
CA PHE A 83 -10.16 -14.91 -5.93
C PHE A 83 -11.65 -14.65 -5.74
N SER A 84 -12.14 -13.56 -6.32
CA SER A 84 -13.54 -13.45 -6.67
C SER A 84 -13.85 -14.40 -7.85
N ASP A 85 -15.09 -14.91 -7.91
CA ASP A 85 -15.51 -15.84 -8.97
C ASP A 85 -15.37 -15.25 -10.38
N SER A 86 -15.44 -13.92 -10.52
CA SER A 86 -15.20 -13.19 -11.77
C SER A 86 -13.72 -13.17 -12.15
N GLU A 87 -12.84 -12.85 -11.21
CA GLU A 87 -11.38 -12.74 -11.42
C GLU A 87 -10.78 -14.10 -11.81
N ARG A 88 -11.30 -15.18 -11.21
CA ARG A 88 -10.86 -16.55 -11.52
C ARG A 88 -11.15 -16.93 -12.98
N ARG A 89 -12.29 -16.50 -13.55
CA ARG A 89 -12.64 -16.77 -14.96
C ARG A 89 -11.70 -16.04 -15.90
N THR A 90 -11.48 -14.74 -15.68
CA THR A 90 -10.63 -13.92 -16.55
C THR A 90 -9.15 -14.33 -16.49
N TYR A 91 -8.68 -14.87 -15.36
CA TYR A 91 -7.34 -15.49 -15.26
C TYR A 91 -7.22 -16.80 -16.06
N CYS A 92 -8.24 -17.67 -16.00
CA CYS A 92 -8.25 -18.94 -16.75
C CYS A 92 -8.39 -18.77 -18.27
N GLU A 93 -9.02 -17.69 -18.73
CA GLU A 93 -9.19 -17.37 -20.15
C GLU A 93 -7.96 -16.69 -20.79
N ASN A 94 -6.80 -16.62 -20.09
CA ASN A 94 -5.55 -15.98 -20.55
C ASN A 94 -5.64 -14.46 -20.85
N HIS A 95 -6.75 -13.81 -20.52
CA HIS A 95 -6.91 -12.36 -20.66
C HIS A 95 -6.16 -11.58 -19.56
N MET A 96 -5.75 -12.22 -18.46
CA MET A 96 -4.91 -11.63 -17.42
C MET A 96 -3.64 -12.47 -17.16
N LYS A 97 -2.47 -11.91 -17.47
CA LYS A 97 -1.15 -12.54 -17.20
C LYS A 97 -0.75 -12.52 -15.72
N LEU A 98 -1.25 -11.57 -14.93
CA LEU A 98 -0.90 -11.42 -13.51
C LEU A 98 -2.08 -10.82 -12.74
N ILE A 99 -2.35 -11.37 -11.56
CA ILE A 99 -3.44 -10.94 -10.67
C ILE A 99 -3.18 -9.50 -10.21
N PRO A 100 -4.18 -8.59 -10.22
CA PRO A 100 -3.99 -7.19 -9.86
C PRO A 100 -3.37 -7.01 -8.48
N HIS A 101 -3.84 -7.76 -7.46
CA HIS A 101 -3.28 -7.72 -6.10
C HIS A 101 -1.81 -8.15 -6.05
N VAL A 102 -1.42 -9.18 -6.80
CA VAL A 102 -0.02 -9.64 -6.87
C VAL A 102 0.86 -8.62 -7.56
N LYS A 103 0.36 -7.97 -8.63
CA LYS A 103 1.08 -6.90 -9.32
C LYS A 103 1.41 -5.74 -8.39
N PHE A 104 0.43 -5.25 -7.61
CA PHE A 104 0.65 -4.19 -6.63
C PHE A 104 1.62 -4.61 -5.52
N GLY A 105 1.51 -5.85 -5.02
CA GLY A 105 2.43 -6.39 -4.02
C GLY A 105 3.89 -6.42 -4.50
N VAL A 106 4.13 -6.89 -5.73
CA VAL A 106 5.48 -6.90 -6.33
C VAL A 106 6.05 -5.49 -6.47
N ILE A 107 5.24 -4.54 -6.92
CA ILE A 107 5.66 -3.13 -7.06
C ILE A 107 6.02 -2.54 -5.69
N LEU A 108 5.23 -2.81 -4.65
CA LEU A 108 5.50 -2.30 -3.30
C LEU A 108 6.82 -2.86 -2.73
N ILE A 109 7.07 -4.17 -2.92
CA ILE A 109 8.34 -4.80 -2.52
C ILE A 109 9.51 -4.19 -3.29
N ALA A 110 9.37 -3.96 -4.60
CA ALA A 110 10.40 -3.33 -5.42
C ALA A 110 10.68 -1.89 -4.97
N LEU A 111 9.65 -1.10 -4.66
CA LEU A 111 9.79 0.25 -4.12
C LEU A 111 10.48 0.26 -2.75
N LEU A 112 10.14 -0.69 -1.88
CA LEU A 112 10.79 -0.85 -0.58
C LEU A 112 12.27 -1.20 -0.73
N ALA A 113 12.61 -2.14 -1.62
CA ALA A 113 13.99 -2.48 -1.93
C ALA A 113 14.77 -1.28 -2.49
N LEU A 114 14.15 -0.48 -3.37
CA LEU A 114 14.73 0.74 -3.91
C LEU A 114 14.97 1.80 -2.83
N CYS A 115 13.98 2.02 -1.94
CA CYS A 115 14.14 2.87 -0.76
C CYS A 115 15.34 2.44 0.09
N MET A 116 15.42 1.15 0.44
CA MET A 116 16.51 0.61 1.25
C MET A 116 17.86 0.76 0.56
N ALA A 117 17.92 0.57 -0.77
CA ALA A 117 19.13 0.79 -1.56
C ALA A 117 19.58 2.27 -1.50
N VAL A 118 18.66 3.22 -1.64
CA VAL A 118 18.97 4.66 -1.53
C VAL A 118 19.51 5.01 -0.15
N ILE A 119 18.91 4.47 0.92
CA ILE A 119 19.39 4.68 2.31
C ILE A 119 20.78 4.09 2.49
N ALA A 120 21.01 2.87 1.99
CA ALA A 120 22.29 2.17 2.09
C ALA A 120 23.42 2.91 1.34
N ILE A 121 23.15 3.38 0.11
CA ILE A 121 24.09 4.21 -0.68
C ILE A 121 24.38 5.53 0.05
N SER A 122 23.37 6.08 0.72
CA SER A 122 23.48 7.32 1.50
C SER A 122 24.15 7.15 2.87
N ARG A 123 24.76 5.98 3.14
CA ARG A 123 25.45 5.67 4.40
C ARG A 123 24.56 5.92 5.63
N PHE A 124 23.27 5.61 5.52
CA PHE A 124 22.26 5.82 6.58
C PHE A 124 22.12 7.26 7.07
N ARG A 125 22.50 8.25 6.24
CA ARG A 125 22.24 9.67 6.54
C ARG A 125 21.03 10.16 5.77
N LEU A 126 19.99 10.61 6.47
CA LEU A 126 18.80 11.21 5.86
C LEU A 126 19.00 12.72 5.70
N GLY A 127 19.27 13.15 4.47
CA GLY A 127 19.33 14.56 4.08
C GLY A 127 18.09 15.00 3.32
N ARG A 128 17.94 16.32 3.12
CA ARG A 128 16.83 16.90 2.35
C ARG A 128 16.74 16.32 0.93
N LEU A 129 17.89 16.05 0.29
CA LEU A 129 17.95 15.47 -1.05
C LEU A 129 17.32 14.06 -1.11
N ILE A 130 17.56 13.23 -0.09
CA ILE A 130 17.01 11.88 0.00
C ILE A 130 15.50 11.94 0.30
N GLY A 131 15.08 12.86 1.16
CA GLY A 131 13.66 13.12 1.41
C GLY A 131 12.90 13.52 0.13
N VAL A 132 13.48 14.42 -0.68
CA VAL A 132 12.92 14.80 -1.98
C VAL A 132 12.87 13.60 -2.93
N SER A 133 13.92 12.76 -2.96
CA SER A 133 13.94 11.54 -3.76
C SER A 133 12.78 10.59 -3.42
N PHE A 134 12.52 10.33 -2.13
CA PHE A 134 11.40 9.49 -1.70
C PHE A 134 10.04 10.09 -2.05
N PHE A 135 9.88 11.41 -1.89
CA PHE A 135 8.65 12.09 -2.25
C PHE A 135 8.37 12.01 -3.77
N LEU A 136 9.40 12.20 -4.60
CA LEU A 136 9.29 12.05 -6.06
C LEU A 136 8.97 10.61 -6.46
N MET A 137 9.59 9.63 -5.81
CA MET A 137 9.31 8.22 -6.06
C MET A 137 7.86 7.85 -5.68
N TYR A 138 7.35 8.36 -4.57
CA TYR A 138 5.95 8.19 -4.16
C TYR A 138 4.97 8.84 -5.15
N LEU A 139 5.26 10.07 -5.61
CA LEU A 139 4.47 10.73 -6.65
C LEU A 139 4.46 9.93 -7.96
N GLY A 140 5.62 9.40 -8.38
CA GLY A 140 5.73 8.53 -9.54
C GLY A 140 4.87 7.27 -9.40
N PHE A 141 4.88 6.65 -8.22
CA PHE A 141 4.01 5.51 -7.91
C PHE A 141 2.53 5.88 -7.97
N LEU A 142 2.12 7.01 -7.41
CA LEU A 142 0.73 7.46 -7.49
C LEU A 142 0.31 7.69 -8.94
N VAL A 143 1.12 8.40 -9.74
CA VAL A 143 0.85 8.62 -11.16
C VAL A 143 0.72 7.29 -11.89
N TYR A 144 1.62 6.33 -11.64
CA TYR A 144 1.52 4.98 -12.20
C TYR A 144 0.21 4.29 -11.80
N ALA A 145 -0.14 4.29 -10.51
CA ALA A 145 -1.33 3.62 -9.99
C ALA A 145 -2.62 4.21 -10.59
N PHE A 146 -2.71 5.55 -10.66
CA PHE A 146 -3.83 6.23 -11.29
C PHE A 146 -3.87 5.99 -12.80
N CYS A 147 -2.73 6.12 -13.48
CA CYS A 147 -2.65 5.93 -14.93
C CYS A 147 -3.03 4.50 -15.31
N GLN A 148 -2.59 3.51 -14.53
CA GLN A 148 -3.02 2.13 -14.67
C GLN A 148 -4.53 1.99 -14.50
N GLU A 149 -5.10 2.60 -13.45
CA GLU A 149 -6.54 2.53 -13.21
C GLU A 149 -7.32 3.15 -14.38
N PHE A 150 -6.98 4.36 -14.81
CA PHE A 150 -7.67 5.07 -15.88
C PHE A 150 -7.45 4.47 -17.28
N LEU A 151 -6.25 3.97 -17.59
CA LEU A 151 -5.94 3.35 -18.89
C LEU A 151 -6.54 1.95 -19.00
N CYS A 152 -6.61 1.17 -17.91
CA CYS A 152 -7.24 -0.14 -17.92
C CYS A 152 -8.77 -0.08 -17.78
N ASN A 153 -9.36 1.06 -17.37
CA ASN A 153 -10.81 1.25 -17.34
C ASN A 153 -11.47 1.45 -18.72
N PHE A 154 -10.71 1.32 -19.82
CA PHE A 154 -11.25 1.36 -21.19
C PHE A 154 -11.31 0.00 -21.89
N ASP A 155 -10.86 -1.09 -21.26
CA ASP A 155 -11.04 -2.44 -21.78
C ASP A 155 -11.79 -3.30 -20.75
N CYS A 156 -13.11 -3.13 -20.72
CA CYS A 156 -14.05 -4.16 -20.28
C CYS A 156 -14.38 -5.07 -21.47
#